data_AF-B0D3B8-F1
#
_entry.id   AF-B0D3B8-F1
#
_cell.length_a   1.000
_cell.length_b   1.000
_cell.length_c   1.000
_cell.angle_alpha   90.00
_cell.angle_beta   90.00
_cell.angle_gamma   90.00
#
_symmetry.space_group_name_H-M   'P 1'
#
loop_
_entity.id
_entity.type
_entity.pdbx_description
1 polymer ?
#
loop_
_entity_poly.entity_id
_entity_poly.type
_entity_poly.pdbx_seq_one_letter_code
_entity_poly.pdbx_strand_id
1 'polypeptide(L)'
;MSINPNEDTEFNDALRKHGILPPREPTPPSPSPPPSPTFDDLLNDFTSSELQEFSEDAPDDETERIIAAYRKQRLADERKEDKKGRFGRVYPIGREDYTREVTEASNVDEEDDDNEKGTGVVCFLYKDGIPRSDRTFQHIRALATKYPRTKFVSIIGDKCIPNLPDTRVPMLIVYRKGDIRNQIVAWGADRERRQEGMCPCH
;
A
#
# COMPACT_ATOMS: atom_id res chain seq x y z
N MET A 1 45.27 17.57 33.80
CA MET A 1 44.00 17.40 33.09
C MET A 1 43.97 18.45 32.00
N SER A 2 43.93 18.05 30.73
CA SER A 2 43.94 18.98 29.59
C SER A 2 42.57 19.65 29.50
N ILE A 3 42.52 20.97 29.68
CA ILE A 3 41.28 21.77 29.62
C ILE A 3 40.79 21.78 28.18
N ASN A 4 39.54 21.38 27.96
CA ASN A 4 38.91 21.40 26.64
C ASN A 4 38.45 22.83 26.32
N PRO A 5 39.05 23.50 25.32
CA PRO A 5 38.76 24.92 25.02
C PRO A 5 37.35 25.15 24.44
N ASN A 6 36.63 24.07 24.12
CA ASN A 6 35.29 24.09 23.56
C ASN A 6 34.20 23.71 24.58
N GLU A 7 34.48 23.63 25.87
CA GLU A 7 33.43 23.47 26.89
C GLU A 7 32.83 24.83 27.30
N ASP A 8 31.52 24.89 27.51
CA ASP A 8 30.85 26.05 28.10
C ASP A 8 30.92 25.97 29.63
N THR A 9 32.05 26.43 30.15
CA THR A 9 32.20 26.67 31.58
C THR A 9 32.34 28.17 31.80
N GLU A 10 31.84 28.66 32.94
CA GLU A 10 32.00 30.08 33.34
C GLU A 10 33.48 30.50 33.36
N PHE A 11 34.38 29.53 33.60
CA PHE A 11 35.82 29.71 33.51
C PHE A 11 36.29 30.01 32.08
N ASN A 12 35.81 29.29 31.07
CA ASN A 12 36.21 29.50 29.66
C ASN A 12 35.69 30.84 29.11
N ASP A 13 34.52 31.30 29.55
CA ASP A 13 34.00 32.62 29.18
C ASP A 13 34.78 33.77 29.82
N ALA A 14 35.22 33.62 31.08
CA ALA A 14 36.12 34.57 31.70
C ALA A 14 37.44 34.68 30.91
N LEU A 15 37.99 33.55 30.42
CA LEU A 15 39.20 33.54 29.61
C LEU A 15 39.04 34.20 28.24
N ARG A 16 37.87 34.06 27.58
CA ARG A 16 37.54 34.78 26.35
C ARG A 16 37.47 36.29 26.59
N LYS A 17 36.86 36.72 27.70
CA LYS A 17 36.76 38.13 28.09
C LYS A 17 38.13 38.77 28.40
N HIS A 18 39.05 37.99 28.96
CA HIS A 18 40.43 38.41 29.22
C HIS A 18 41.35 38.29 27.99
N GLY A 19 40.83 37.86 26.83
CA GLY A 19 41.58 37.81 25.56
C GLY A 19 42.53 36.62 25.42
N ILE A 20 42.40 35.61 26.28
CA ILE A 20 43.25 34.40 26.28
C ILE A 20 42.72 33.35 25.29
N LEU A 21 41.40 33.29 25.09
CA LEU A 21 40.74 32.43 24.10
C LEU A 21 40.07 33.26 22.98
N PRO A 22 40.09 32.80 21.73
CA PRO A 22 39.42 33.48 20.62
C PRO A 22 37.89 33.49 20.80
N PRO A 23 37.17 34.49 20.22
CA PRO A 23 35.72 34.54 20.23
C PRO A 23 35.12 33.31 19.53
N ARG A 24 34.04 32.76 20.07
CA ARG A 24 33.34 31.64 19.44
C ARG A 24 32.54 32.10 18.22
N GLU A 25 32.47 31.22 17.22
CA GLU A 25 31.55 31.37 16.10
C GLU A 25 30.10 31.27 16.59
N PRO A 26 29.18 32.16 16.16
CA PRO A 26 27.79 32.08 16.55
C PRO A 26 27.14 30.84 15.93
N THR A 27 26.43 30.07 16.74
CA THR A 27 25.61 28.96 16.26
C THR A 27 24.56 29.45 15.25
N PRO A 28 24.38 28.78 14.10
CA PRO A 28 23.35 29.15 13.14
C PRO A 28 21.95 29.05 13.79
N PRO A 29 21.01 29.94 13.44
CA PRO A 29 19.65 29.89 13.98
C PRO A 29 18.99 28.56 13.64
N SER A 30 18.42 27.91 14.65
CA SER A 30 17.68 26.66 14.50
C SER A 30 16.48 26.87 13.56
N PRO A 31 16.23 25.97 12.58
CA PRO A 31 15.06 26.09 11.71
C PRO A 31 13.78 25.98 12.53
N SER A 32 12.77 26.80 12.21
CA SER A 32 11.47 26.78 12.88
C SER A 32 10.82 25.40 12.79
N PRO A 33 10.12 24.94 13.85
CA PRO A 33 9.39 23.67 13.82
C PRO A 33 8.27 23.69 12.77
N PRO A 34 7.90 22.53 12.20
CA PRO A 34 6.81 22.44 11.24
C PRO A 34 5.48 22.90 11.86
N PRO A 35 4.52 23.39 11.04
CA PRO A 35 3.20 23.78 11.52
C PRO A 35 2.47 22.57 12.14
N SER A 36 1.67 22.82 13.18
CA SER A 36 0.79 21.81 13.76
C SER A 36 -0.26 21.36 12.73
N PRO A 37 -0.64 20.06 12.72
CA PRO A 37 -1.66 19.55 11.81
C PRO A 37 -2.99 20.28 12.04
N THR A 38 -3.78 20.43 10.97
CA THR A 38 -5.11 21.03 11.06
C THR A 38 -6.09 20.04 11.70
N PHE A 39 -7.23 20.53 12.19
CA PHE A 39 -8.29 19.67 12.75
C PHE A 39 -8.79 18.63 11.72
N ASP A 40 -8.86 19.02 10.45
CA ASP A 40 -9.22 18.12 9.34
C ASP A 40 -8.17 17.03 9.11
N ASP A 41 -6.87 17.34 9.23
CA ASP A 41 -5.79 16.35 9.11
C ASP A 41 -5.90 15.29 10.21
N LEU A 42 -6.20 15.71 11.44
CA LEU A 42 -6.39 14.79 12.56
C LEU A 42 -7.59 13.87 12.33
N LEU A 43 -8.71 14.39 11.82
CA LEU A 43 -9.90 13.61 11.51
C LEU A 43 -9.65 12.53 10.44
N ASN A 44 -8.73 12.76 9.49
CA ASN A 44 -8.37 11.80 8.45
C ASN A 44 -7.68 10.54 8.96
N ASP A 45 -7.05 10.58 10.14
CA ASP A 45 -6.34 9.43 10.71
C ASP A 45 -7.27 8.49 11.49
N PHE A 46 -8.47 8.95 11.87
CA PHE A 46 -9.43 8.17 12.65
C PHE A 46 -10.32 7.28 11.78
N THR A 47 -10.67 6.13 12.35
CA THR A 47 -11.64 5.18 11.79
C THR A 47 -13.08 5.69 11.94
N SER A 48 -14.00 5.13 11.16
CA SER A 48 -15.43 5.48 11.22
C SER A 48 -16.09 5.19 12.59
N SER A 49 -15.48 4.32 13.41
CA SER A 49 -15.90 4.00 14.77
C SER A 49 -15.35 5.00 15.79
N GLU A 50 -14.07 5.37 15.69
CA GLU A 50 -13.46 6.39 16.56
C GLU A 50 -14.13 7.76 16.35
N LEU A 51 -14.43 8.11 15.09
CA LEU A 51 -15.17 9.35 14.78
C LEU A 51 -16.58 9.40 15.41
N GLN A 52 -17.18 8.25 15.70
CA GLN A 52 -18.45 8.22 16.44
C GLN A 52 -18.24 8.64 17.89
N GLU A 53 -17.27 8.04 18.56
CA GLU A 53 -16.95 8.33 19.95
C GLU A 53 -16.56 9.82 20.11
N PHE A 54 -15.73 10.35 19.21
CA PHE A 54 -15.38 11.77 19.21
C PHE A 54 -16.56 12.71 18.96
N SER A 55 -17.59 12.28 18.22
CA SER A 55 -18.79 13.10 18.07
C SER A 55 -19.63 13.15 19.35
N GLU A 56 -19.66 12.07 20.12
CA GLU A 56 -20.44 11.98 21.37
C GLU A 56 -19.77 12.77 22.51
N ASP A 57 -18.44 12.89 22.51
CA ASP A 57 -17.64 13.67 23.47
C ASP A 57 -17.33 15.11 23.00
N ALA A 58 -18.00 15.59 21.95
CA ALA A 58 -17.74 16.92 21.41
C ALA A 58 -18.06 18.04 22.43
N PRO A 59 -17.24 19.11 22.48
CA PRO A 59 -17.41 20.18 23.46
C PRO A 59 -18.64 21.08 23.22
N ASP A 60 -19.18 21.08 22.00
CA ASP A 60 -20.31 21.90 21.58
C ASP A 60 -21.03 21.30 20.35
N ASP A 61 -22.28 21.73 20.13
CA ASP A 61 -23.16 21.27 19.05
C ASP A 61 -22.61 21.54 17.63
N GLU A 62 -21.75 22.55 17.44
CA GLU A 62 -21.17 22.87 16.14
C GLU A 62 -20.06 21.86 15.80
N THR A 63 -19.18 21.60 16.76
CA THR A 63 -18.12 20.58 16.65
C THR A 63 -18.71 19.18 16.42
N GLU A 64 -19.76 18.80 17.15
CA GLU A 64 -20.47 17.53 16.95
C GLU A 64 -20.95 17.37 15.49
N ARG A 65 -21.57 18.41 14.93
CA ARG A 65 -22.10 18.39 13.55
C ARG A 65 -20.99 18.23 12.52
N ILE A 66 -19.83 18.85 12.73
CA ILE A 66 -18.68 18.74 11.83
C ILE A 66 -18.15 17.31 11.82
N ILE A 67 -17.92 16.72 13.00
CA ILE A 67 -17.41 15.34 13.13
C ILE A 67 -18.42 14.34 12.55
N ALA A 68 -19.71 14.50 12.84
CA ALA A 68 -20.76 13.63 12.31
C ALA A 68 -20.88 13.72 10.77
N ALA A 69 -20.74 14.92 10.19
CA ALA A 69 -20.72 15.11 8.74
C ALA A 69 -19.50 14.41 8.11
N TYR A 70 -18.33 14.57 8.71
CA TYR A 70 -17.08 13.94 8.26
C TYR A 70 -17.17 12.41 8.33
N ARG A 71 -17.70 11.86 9.43
CA ARG A 71 -17.99 10.43 9.57
C ARG A 71 -18.93 9.92 8.49
N LYS A 72 -20.02 10.64 8.21
CA LYS A 72 -20.98 10.28 7.17
C LYS A 72 -20.34 10.27 5.79
N GLN A 73 -19.46 11.22 5.51
CA GLN A 73 -18.67 11.27 4.28
C GLN A 73 -17.74 10.05 4.17
N ARG A 74 -16.95 9.72 5.21
CA ARG A 74 -16.10 8.52 5.20
C ARG A 74 -16.90 7.24 4.97
N LEU A 75 -18.02 7.05 5.69
CA LEU A 75 -18.90 5.88 5.52
C LEU A 75 -19.51 5.80 4.12
N ALA A 76 -19.73 6.94 3.45
CA ALA A 76 -20.19 6.95 2.08
C ALA A 76 -19.07 6.53 1.11
N ASP A 77 -17.84 6.98 1.36
CA ASP A 77 -16.68 6.65 0.54
C ASP A 77 -16.24 5.20 0.74
N GLU A 78 -16.23 4.67 1.97
CA GLU A 78 -16.03 3.25 2.27
C GLU A 78 -17.06 2.38 1.53
N ARG A 79 -18.35 2.75 1.59
CA ARG A 79 -19.40 2.02 0.85
C ARG A 79 -19.24 2.09 -0.66
N LYS A 80 -18.71 3.19 -1.21
CA LYS A 80 -18.38 3.28 -2.64
C LYS A 80 -17.22 2.36 -2.96
N GLU A 81 -16.16 2.36 -2.16
CA GLU A 81 -14.99 1.50 -2.35
C GLU A 81 -15.35 0.01 -2.24
N ASP A 82 -16.22 -0.37 -1.30
CA ASP A 82 -16.74 -1.72 -1.16
C ASP A 82 -17.56 -2.15 -2.40
N LYS A 83 -18.40 -1.26 -2.93
CA LYS A 83 -19.14 -1.52 -4.17
C LYS A 83 -18.22 -1.71 -5.37
N LYS A 84 -17.08 -1.00 -5.41
CA LYS A 84 -16.04 -1.16 -6.44
C LYS A 84 -15.23 -2.45 -6.23
N GLY A 85 -15.21 -2.99 -5.02
CA GLY A 85 -14.65 -4.29 -4.67
C GLY A 85 -15.45 -5.48 -5.24
N ARG A 86 -15.66 -5.53 -6.56
CA ARG A 86 -16.45 -6.58 -7.23
C ARG A 86 -15.81 -7.98 -7.16
N PHE A 87 -14.51 -8.03 -6.92
CA PHE A 87 -13.73 -9.26 -6.75
C PHE A 87 -13.36 -9.44 -5.28
N GLY A 88 -12.33 -10.24 -4.97
CA GLY A 88 -12.00 -10.62 -3.59
C GLY A 88 -11.45 -12.03 -3.44
N ARG A 89 -11.43 -12.80 -4.53
CA ARG A 89 -10.92 -14.16 -4.60
C ARG A 89 -10.23 -14.43 -5.93
N VAL A 90 -9.57 -15.58 -6.01
CA VAL A 90 -8.94 -16.08 -7.23
C VAL A 90 -9.93 -16.97 -7.98
N TYR A 91 -10.16 -16.69 -9.26
CA TYR A 91 -11.09 -17.44 -10.11
C TYR A 91 -10.32 -18.43 -10.99
N PRO A 92 -10.51 -19.75 -10.84
CA PRO A 92 -9.92 -20.73 -11.75
C PRO A 92 -10.64 -20.68 -13.10
N ILE A 93 -9.88 -20.66 -14.19
CA ILE A 93 -10.41 -20.56 -15.56
C ILE A 93 -9.80 -21.62 -16.49
N GLY A 94 -10.56 -22.01 -17.52
CA GLY A 94 -10.09 -22.86 -18.62
C GLY A 94 -9.41 -22.05 -19.73
N ARG A 95 -8.90 -22.76 -20.75
CA ARG A 95 -8.34 -22.10 -21.95
C ARG A 95 -9.43 -21.38 -22.74
N GLU A 96 -10.62 -22.00 -22.87
CA GLU A 96 -11.75 -21.39 -23.58
C GLU A 96 -12.21 -20.06 -22.98
N ASP A 97 -12.06 -19.91 -21.66
CA ASP A 97 -12.51 -18.74 -20.92
C ASP A 97 -11.46 -17.62 -20.89
N TYR A 98 -10.23 -17.87 -21.34
CA TYR A 98 -9.12 -16.90 -21.20
C TYR A 98 -9.46 -15.54 -21.79
N THR A 99 -9.98 -15.50 -23.03
CA THR A 99 -10.30 -14.23 -23.71
C THR A 99 -11.36 -13.45 -22.94
N ARG A 100 -12.45 -14.11 -22.52
CA ARG A 100 -13.55 -13.47 -21.80
C ARG A 100 -13.13 -13.02 -20.39
N GLU A 101 -12.47 -13.91 -19.66
CA GLU A 101 -12.18 -13.70 -18.25
C GLU A 101 -10.95 -12.82 -18.01
N VAL A 102 -10.06 -12.68 -19.01
CA VAL A 102 -8.83 -11.89 -18.94
C VAL A 102 -8.89 -10.67 -19.84
N THR A 103 -8.92 -10.87 -21.16
CA THR A 103 -8.81 -9.78 -22.14
C THR A 103 -10.04 -8.88 -22.10
N GLU A 104 -11.23 -9.45 -22.31
CA GLU A 104 -12.50 -8.70 -22.31
C GLU A 104 -12.81 -8.13 -20.93
N ALA A 105 -12.61 -8.92 -19.87
CA ALA A 105 -12.77 -8.44 -18.50
C ALA A 105 -11.89 -7.23 -18.20
N SER A 106 -10.69 -7.15 -18.79
CA SER A 106 -9.79 -6.00 -18.60
C SER A 106 -10.19 -4.74 -19.36
N ASN A 107 -11.10 -4.85 -20.34
CA ASN A 107 -11.68 -3.71 -21.06
C ASN A 107 -12.86 -3.08 -20.33
N VAL A 108 -13.45 -3.77 -19.35
CA VAL A 108 -14.58 -3.24 -18.59
C VAL A 108 -14.08 -2.13 -17.67
N ASP A 109 -14.60 -0.93 -17.87
CA ASP A 109 -14.32 0.22 -17.01
C ASP A 109 -15.10 0.14 -15.69
N GLU A 110 -14.54 0.74 -14.64
CA GLU A 110 -15.30 0.97 -13.42
C GLU A 110 -16.33 2.08 -13.67
N GLU A 111 -17.57 1.91 -13.17
CA GLU A 111 -18.70 2.82 -13.42
C GLU A 111 -18.41 4.29 -13.02
N ASP A 112 -17.39 4.52 -12.18
CA ASP A 112 -16.99 5.85 -11.66
C ASP A 112 -15.55 6.27 -12.05
N ASP A 113 -14.88 5.61 -13.02
CA ASP A 113 -13.54 6.03 -13.46
C ASP A 113 -13.61 6.88 -14.74
N ASP A 114 -13.59 8.21 -14.57
CA ASP A 114 -13.59 9.21 -15.66
C ASP A 114 -12.47 9.00 -16.71
N ASN A 115 -11.46 8.18 -16.37
CA ASN A 115 -10.29 7.96 -17.21
C ASN A 115 -10.34 6.66 -18.04
N GLU A 116 -11.45 5.89 -18.01
CA GLU A 116 -11.63 4.64 -18.77
C GLU A 116 -10.38 3.74 -18.74
N LYS A 117 -9.83 3.52 -17.55
CA LYS A 117 -8.56 2.83 -17.38
C LYS A 117 -8.69 1.32 -17.51
N GLY A 118 -9.90 0.78 -17.62
CA GLY A 118 -10.20 -0.65 -17.58
C GLY A 118 -9.89 -1.32 -16.24
N THR A 119 -10.54 -2.46 -16.01
CA THR A 119 -10.31 -3.33 -14.85
C THR A 119 -8.92 -3.96 -14.94
N GLY A 120 -8.16 -3.90 -13.84
CA GLY A 120 -6.90 -4.64 -13.73
C GLY A 120 -7.17 -6.14 -13.61
N VAL A 121 -6.56 -6.96 -14.46
CA VAL A 121 -6.65 -8.42 -14.40
C VAL A 121 -5.27 -9.04 -14.24
N VAL A 122 -5.08 -9.87 -13.21
CA VAL A 122 -3.85 -10.61 -12.96
C VAL A 122 -4.10 -12.09 -13.25
N CYS A 123 -3.45 -12.60 -14.28
CA CYS A 123 -3.52 -14.01 -14.68
C CYS A 123 -2.34 -14.79 -14.12
N PHE A 124 -2.62 -15.72 -13.21
CA PHE A 124 -1.64 -16.59 -12.57
C PHE A 124 -1.57 -17.95 -13.27
N LEU A 125 -0.46 -18.22 -13.96
CA LEU A 125 -0.16 -19.49 -14.59
C LEU A 125 0.64 -20.36 -13.61
N TYR A 126 0.11 -21.55 -13.31
CA TYR A 126 0.71 -22.49 -12.37
C TYR A 126 0.76 -23.91 -12.92
N LYS A 127 1.53 -24.78 -12.26
CA LYS A 127 1.49 -26.22 -12.50
C LYS A 127 1.42 -26.96 -11.18
N ASP A 128 0.64 -28.01 -11.15
CA ASP A 128 0.53 -28.89 -10.00
C ASP A 128 1.87 -29.61 -9.76
N GLY A 129 2.21 -29.82 -8.48
CA GLY A 129 3.45 -30.50 -8.10
C GLY A 129 4.71 -29.62 -8.13
N ILE A 130 4.60 -28.33 -8.49
CA ILE A 130 5.69 -27.36 -8.38
C ILE A 130 5.54 -26.56 -7.07
N PRO A 131 6.43 -26.70 -6.08
CA PRO A 131 6.27 -26.04 -4.77
C PRO A 131 6.14 -24.51 -4.80
N ARG A 132 6.85 -23.86 -5.75
CA ARG A 132 6.75 -22.40 -5.93
C ARG A 132 5.40 -21.94 -6.50
N SER A 133 4.71 -22.80 -7.26
CA SER A 133 3.33 -22.54 -7.67
C SER A 133 2.40 -22.51 -6.47
N ASP A 134 2.46 -23.53 -5.62
CA ASP A 134 1.60 -23.62 -4.43
C ASP A 134 1.81 -22.44 -3.47
N ARG A 135 3.07 -22.07 -3.22
CA ARG A 135 3.42 -20.92 -2.39
C ARG A 135 2.91 -19.60 -2.99
N THR A 136 3.11 -19.41 -4.29
CA THR A 136 2.64 -18.19 -4.96
C THR A 136 1.12 -18.10 -4.93
N PHE A 137 0.42 -19.23 -5.03
CA PHE A 137 -1.03 -19.27 -4.94
C PHE A 137 -1.56 -18.77 -3.58
N GLN A 138 -0.86 -19.06 -2.48
CA GLN A 138 -1.20 -18.50 -1.16
C GLN A 138 -1.10 -16.97 -1.14
N HIS A 139 -0.01 -16.42 -1.69
CA HIS A 139 0.16 -14.96 -1.80
C HIS A 139 -0.90 -14.34 -2.71
N ILE A 140 -1.21 -14.96 -3.85
CA ILE A 140 -2.22 -14.45 -4.78
C ILE A 140 -3.62 -14.47 -4.16
N ARG A 141 -3.95 -15.47 -3.33
CA ARG A 141 -5.21 -15.49 -2.57
C ARG A 141 -5.28 -14.33 -1.57
N ALA A 142 -4.23 -14.08 -0.81
CA ALA A 142 -4.18 -12.96 0.13
C ALA A 142 -4.28 -11.61 -0.58
N LEU A 143 -3.59 -11.45 -1.72
CA LEU A 143 -3.68 -10.25 -2.56
C LEU A 143 -5.08 -10.06 -3.15
N ALA A 144 -5.74 -11.12 -3.59
CA ALA A 144 -7.10 -11.03 -4.13
C ALA A 144 -8.09 -10.52 -3.09
N THR A 145 -7.96 -10.93 -1.82
CA THR A 145 -8.79 -10.42 -0.72
C THR A 145 -8.43 -8.97 -0.37
N LYS A 146 -7.15 -8.60 -0.41
CA LYS A 146 -6.69 -7.24 -0.12
C LYS A 146 -7.05 -6.21 -1.21
N TYR A 147 -7.14 -6.64 -2.47
CA TYR A 147 -7.37 -5.78 -3.63
C TYR A 147 -8.61 -6.22 -4.42
N PRO A 148 -9.82 -6.05 -3.86
CA PRO A 148 -11.06 -6.55 -4.45
C PRO A 148 -11.48 -5.82 -5.74
N ARG A 149 -10.83 -4.70 -6.10
CA ARG A 149 -10.98 -4.04 -7.41
C ARG A 149 -10.25 -4.77 -8.55
N THR A 150 -9.19 -5.51 -8.23
CA THR A 150 -8.40 -6.24 -9.23
C THR A 150 -8.94 -7.66 -9.37
N LYS A 151 -9.15 -8.10 -10.62
CA LYS A 151 -9.55 -9.48 -10.88
C LYS A 151 -8.33 -10.39 -10.87
N PHE A 152 -8.32 -11.38 -10.01
CA PHE A 152 -7.28 -12.41 -10.00
C PHE A 152 -7.82 -13.70 -10.59
N VAL A 153 -7.18 -14.22 -11.63
CA VAL A 153 -7.54 -15.51 -12.23
C VAL A 153 -6.37 -16.49 -12.16
N SER A 154 -6.67 -17.78 -12.18
CA SER A 154 -5.67 -18.83 -12.20
C SER A 154 -5.94 -19.84 -13.31
N ILE A 155 -4.90 -20.27 -14.00
CA ILE A 155 -4.98 -21.23 -15.10
C ILE A 155 -3.78 -22.17 -15.06
N ILE A 156 -4.00 -23.44 -15.42
CA ILE A 156 -2.91 -24.41 -15.56
C ILE A 156 -2.03 -23.95 -16.75
N GLY A 157 -0.74 -23.79 -16.50
CA GLY A 157 0.22 -23.20 -17.43
C GLY A 157 0.21 -23.87 -18.80
N ASP A 158 0.18 -25.20 -18.82
CA ASP A 158 0.17 -25.99 -20.07
C ASP A 158 -1.16 -25.89 -20.85
N LYS A 159 -2.28 -25.57 -20.16
CA LYS A 159 -3.56 -25.27 -20.84
C LYS A 159 -3.52 -23.91 -21.52
N CYS A 160 -2.79 -22.94 -20.95
CA CYS A 160 -2.68 -21.59 -21.51
C CYS A 160 -1.59 -21.49 -22.59
N ILE A 161 -0.42 -22.07 -22.34
CA ILE A 161 0.74 -22.02 -23.23
C ILE A 161 1.23 -23.46 -23.39
N PRO A 162 1.11 -24.06 -24.59
CA PRO A 162 1.53 -25.44 -24.81
C PRO A 162 3.03 -25.59 -24.57
N ASN A 163 3.43 -26.66 -23.88
CA ASN A 163 4.82 -26.95 -23.50
C ASN A 163 5.50 -25.83 -22.69
N LEU A 164 4.78 -25.21 -21.74
CA LEU A 164 5.35 -24.17 -20.90
C LEU A 164 6.47 -24.76 -20.02
N PRO A 165 7.73 -24.31 -20.12
CA PRO A 165 8.80 -24.87 -19.32
C PRO A 165 8.56 -24.61 -17.83
N ASP A 166 8.80 -25.63 -17.02
CA ASP A 166 8.59 -25.53 -15.57
C ASP A 166 9.39 -24.37 -14.99
N THR A 167 10.61 -24.11 -15.46
CA THR A 167 11.47 -22.98 -15.04
C THR A 167 10.78 -21.62 -15.07
N ARG A 168 9.79 -21.41 -15.95
CA ARG A 168 9.04 -20.16 -16.09
C ARG A 168 7.82 -20.05 -15.16
N VAL A 169 7.41 -21.15 -14.54
CA VAL A 169 6.24 -21.26 -13.67
C VAL A 169 6.65 -21.09 -12.20
N PRO A 170 5.99 -20.29 -11.36
CA PRO A 170 4.78 -19.55 -11.67
C PRO A 170 5.08 -18.31 -12.51
N MET A 171 4.12 -18.00 -13.37
CA MET A 171 4.12 -16.82 -14.21
C MET A 171 2.87 -15.99 -13.92
N LEU A 172 3.05 -14.68 -13.83
CA LEU A 172 1.98 -13.70 -13.65
C LEU A 172 1.93 -12.81 -14.89
N ILE A 173 0.76 -12.67 -15.48
CA ILE A 173 0.53 -11.78 -16.62
C ILE A 173 -0.52 -10.76 -16.19
N VAL A 174 -0.18 -9.47 -16.28
CA VAL A 174 -1.05 -8.38 -15.87
C VAL A 174 -1.65 -7.73 -17.12
N TYR A 175 -2.97 -7.70 -17.18
CA TYR A 175 -3.75 -7.10 -18.25
C TYR A 175 -4.44 -5.83 -17.77
N ARG A 176 -4.57 -4.87 -18.68
CA ARG A 176 -5.38 -3.68 -18.48
C ARG A 176 -5.77 -3.07 -19.82
N LYS A 177 -7.06 -2.85 -20.04
CA LYS A 177 -7.63 -2.34 -21.29
C LYS A 177 -7.27 -3.20 -22.50
N GLY A 178 -7.36 -4.52 -22.35
CA GLY A 178 -7.10 -5.51 -23.39
C GLY A 178 -5.62 -5.82 -23.61
N ASP A 179 -4.72 -4.96 -23.14
CA ASP A 179 -3.28 -5.07 -23.34
C ASP A 179 -2.55 -5.70 -22.16
N ILE A 180 -1.46 -6.41 -22.46
CA ILE A 180 -0.50 -6.89 -21.46
C ILE A 180 0.33 -5.70 -20.99
N ARG A 181 0.22 -5.37 -19.69
CA ARG A 181 1.00 -4.31 -19.04
C ARG A 181 2.32 -4.80 -18.50
N ASN A 182 2.33 -6.02 -17.96
CA ASN A 182 3.53 -6.59 -17.39
C ASN A 182 3.46 -8.12 -17.40
N GLN A 183 4.61 -8.76 -17.48
CA GLN A 183 4.76 -10.20 -17.38
C GLN A 183 5.91 -10.51 -16.43
N ILE A 184 5.61 -11.29 -15.39
CA ILE A 184 6.58 -11.70 -14.39
C ILE A 184 6.72 -13.21 -14.50
N VAL A 185 7.94 -13.67 -14.77
CA VAL A 185 8.26 -15.09 -14.95
C VAL A 185 9.06 -15.62 -13.78
N ALA A 186 8.93 -16.91 -13.50
CA ALA A 186 9.73 -17.61 -12.49
C ALA A 186 9.66 -16.95 -11.09
N TRP A 187 8.49 -16.47 -10.68
CA TRP A 187 8.34 -15.76 -9.41
C TRP A 187 8.75 -16.66 -8.24
N GLY A 188 9.77 -16.24 -7.50
CA GLY A 188 10.32 -16.97 -6.36
C GLY A 188 11.25 -18.13 -6.73
N ALA A 189 11.83 -18.16 -7.94
CA ALA A 189 12.82 -19.15 -8.35
C ALA A 189 14.22 -18.90 -7.74
N ASP A 190 14.55 -17.63 -7.53
CA ASP A 190 15.83 -17.10 -7.08
C ASP A 190 15.88 -16.90 -5.55
N ARG A 191 14.75 -16.55 -4.93
CA ARG A 191 14.62 -16.38 -3.48
C ARG A 191 13.18 -16.58 -3.03
N GLU A 192 13.00 -17.14 -1.84
CA GLU A 192 11.69 -17.19 -1.19
C GLU A 192 11.20 -15.77 -0.91
N ARG A 193 10.12 -15.37 -1.59
CA ARG A 193 9.44 -14.10 -1.33
C ARG A 193 8.42 -14.29 -0.23
N ARG A 194 8.41 -13.39 0.76
CA ARG A 194 7.39 -13.32 1.81
C ARG A 194 6.56 -12.07 1.57
N GLN A 195 5.29 -12.14 1.92
CA GLN A 195 4.41 -10.98 1.88
C GLN A 195 4.74 -10.07 3.07
N GLU A 196 5.10 -8.81 2.80
CA GLU A 196 5.31 -7.81 3.84
C GLU A 196 4.00 -7.60 4.62
N GLY A 197 4.05 -7.67 5.95
CA GLY A 197 2.91 -7.46 6.84
C GLY A 197 2.14 -8.71 7.30
N MET A 198 2.52 -9.92 6.87
CA MET A 198 2.04 -11.15 7.51
C MET A 198 2.96 -11.50 8.68
N CYS A 199 2.63 -11.04 9.89
CA CYS A 199 3.23 -11.58 11.11
C CYS A 199 2.97 -13.09 11.17
N PRO A 200 3.99 -13.92 11.48
CA PRO A 200 3.75 -15.34 11.69
C PRO A 200 2.84 -15.49 12.89
N CYS A 201 1.64 -16.02 12.68
CA CYS A 201 0.80 -16.51 13.76
C CYS A 201 1.59 -17.61 14.48
N HIS A 202 1.74 -17.45 15.79
CA HIS A 202 2.63 -18.23 16.63
C HIS A 202 2.16 -19.67 16.80
#